data_AF-A0A7C3J7H9-F1
#
_entry.id   AF-A0A7C3J7H9-F1
#
_cell.length_a   1.000
_cell.length_b   1.000
_cell.length_c   1.000
_cell.angle_alpha   90.00
_cell.angle_beta   90.00
_cell.angle_gamma   90.00
#
_symmetry.space_group_name_H-M   'P 1'
#
loop_
_entity.id
_entity.type
_entity.pdbx_description
1 polymer ?
#
loop_
_entity_poly.entity_id
_entity_poly.type
_entity_poly.pdbx_seq_one_letter_code
_entity_poly.pdbx_strand_id
1 'polypeptide(L)'
;MTEQEQWFSNEKRQTLLQERYFSGTHNYFFEVKVANNGSKYIIVTQRKKVGDKYVGVKMRIFEDELLEFQRVLNKLIHFALNDEQMIQPTISSGNLEPTALSSDLLPPFFNKLQSTKNWQEFEEYSCHLLKLLGIQTIYSFLGERQAGKADGFFKFGNLAVIYDCTLDGRNIEENKKEQIINYANRLNQGSIEITGSTTEEFYHHHRQIWIISQGKTRRIKLINSIEVKEIAIQDIMNIYRERLTTAMNDQSLEIRLRNL
;
A
#
# COMPACT_ATOMS: atom_id res chain seq x y z
N MET A 1 44.03 -7.95 19.17
CA MET A 1 43.08 -8.13 20.29
C MET A 1 42.09 -6.99 20.17
N THR A 2 40.89 -7.28 19.68
CA THR A 2 39.95 -6.33 19.07
C THR A 2 39.20 -5.51 20.10
N GLU A 3 39.35 -4.18 20.04
CA GLU A 3 38.48 -3.20 20.67
C GLU A 3 37.10 -3.26 19.99
N GLN A 4 36.14 -3.93 20.64
CA GLN A 4 34.72 -3.67 20.38
C GLN A 4 34.34 -2.48 21.25
N GLU A 5 34.46 -1.28 20.67
CA GLU A 5 33.96 -0.04 21.27
C GLU A 5 32.50 -0.22 21.71
N GLN A 6 32.19 0.17 22.93
CA GLN A 6 30.81 0.23 23.43
C GLN A 6 30.07 1.39 22.75
N TRP A 7 29.42 1.11 21.62
CA TRP A 7 28.63 2.07 20.84
C TRP A 7 27.28 2.48 21.47
N PHE A 8 27.05 2.21 22.77
CA PHE A 8 25.74 2.36 23.38
C PHE A 8 25.78 3.17 24.69
N SER A 9 25.02 4.27 24.71
CA SER A 9 24.72 5.02 25.95
C SER A 9 23.89 4.15 26.91
N ASN A 10 24.30 4.10 28.17
CA ASN A 10 23.59 3.40 29.27
C ASN A 10 22.34 4.15 29.79
N GLU A 11 21.84 5.15 29.06
CA GLU A 11 20.69 5.94 29.47
C GLU A 11 19.39 5.12 29.46
N LYS A 12 18.68 5.11 30.59
CA LYS A 12 17.31 4.59 30.69
C LYS A 12 16.36 5.54 29.98
N ARG A 13 16.05 5.23 28.72
CA ARG A 13 15.06 5.94 27.91
C ARG A 13 13.68 5.31 28.07
N GLN A 14 12.63 6.13 28.04
CA GLN A 14 11.25 5.67 28.16
C GLN A 14 10.89 4.71 27.00
N THR A 15 10.41 3.52 27.35
CA THR A 15 9.84 2.56 26.40
C THR A 15 8.34 2.80 26.29
N LEU A 16 7.84 3.01 25.07
CA LEU A 16 6.42 3.19 24.78
C LEU A 16 5.72 1.86 24.48
N LEU A 17 6.39 0.98 23.75
CA LEU A 17 5.85 -0.31 23.33
C LEU A 17 6.97 -1.36 23.29
N GLN A 18 6.64 -2.61 23.59
CA GLN A 18 7.58 -3.72 23.52
C GLN A 18 6.88 -5.00 23.07
N GLU A 19 7.44 -5.66 22.07
CA GLU A 19 7.02 -6.96 21.56
C GLU A 19 8.17 -7.97 21.57
N ARG A 20 7.85 -9.27 21.63
CA ARG A 20 8.85 -10.35 21.66
C ARG A 20 8.44 -11.52 20.78
N TYR A 21 9.40 -12.11 20.09
CA TYR A 21 9.22 -13.33 19.32
C TYR A 21 10.35 -14.33 19.61
N PHE A 22 9.99 -15.60 19.79
CA PHE A 22 10.93 -16.66 20.14
C PHE A 22 10.86 -17.76 19.08
N SER A 23 12.00 -18.08 18.46
CA SER A 23 12.13 -19.21 17.54
C SER A 23 13.25 -20.13 18.00
N GLY A 24 12.98 -20.94 19.03
CA GLY A 24 13.85 -22.00 19.57
C GLY A 24 15.28 -21.58 19.92
N THR A 25 16.10 -21.35 18.89
CA THR A 25 17.48 -20.88 18.95
C THR A 25 17.63 -19.36 18.97
N HIS A 26 16.61 -18.58 18.58
CA HIS A 26 16.65 -17.12 18.50
C HIS A 26 15.57 -16.45 19.36
N ASN A 27 15.93 -15.30 19.92
CA ASN A 27 15.06 -14.42 20.70
C ASN A 27 15.07 -13.04 20.04
N TYR A 28 13.90 -12.54 19.67
CA TYR A 28 13.74 -11.22 19.07
C TYR A 28 12.99 -10.31 20.03
N PHE A 29 13.47 -9.07 20.15
CA PHE A 29 12.87 -8.01 20.95
C PHE A 29 12.67 -6.80 20.05
N PHE A 30 11.46 -6.27 20.05
CA PHE A 30 11.09 -5.07 19.31
C PHE A 30 10.63 -4.04 20.32
N GLU A 31 11.26 -2.87 20.37
CA GLU A 31 10.92 -1.81 21.31
C GLU A 31 10.70 -0.49 20.57
N VAL A 32 9.69 0.29 20.97
CA VAL A 32 9.56 1.70 20.58
C VAL A 32 9.96 2.56 21.77
N LYS A 33 10.90 3.48 21.58
CA LYS A 33 11.39 4.38 22.64
C LYS A 33 11.35 5.83 22.22
N VAL A 34 11.44 6.72 23.20
CA VAL A 34 11.53 8.18 23.00
C VAL A 34 12.97 8.62 23.27
N ALA A 35 13.51 9.44 22.37
CA ALA A 35 14.82 10.09 22.51
C ALA A 35 14.70 11.40 23.31
N ASN A 36 15.83 11.98 23.72
CA ASN A 36 15.83 13.18 24.57
C ASN A 36 15.20 14.40 23.88
N ASN A 37 15.21 14.44 22.55
CA ASN A 37 14.56 15.46 21.73
C ASN A 37 13.06 15.21 21.50
N GLY A 38 12.48 14.17 22.11
CA GLY A 38 11.08 13.79 21.93
C GLY A 38 10.80 12.89 20.72
N SER A 39 11.77 12.69 19.83
CA SER A 39 11.61 11.83 18.65
C SER A 39 11.46 10.36 19.03
N LYS A 40 10.65 9.63 18.28
CA LYS A 40 10.47 8.18 18.47
C LYS A 40 11.50 7.40 17.66
N TYR A 41 11.86 6.22 18.13
CA TYR A 41 12.71 5.30 17.37
C TYR A 41 12.42 3.85 17.74
N ILE A 42 12.65 2.95 16.78
CA ILE A 42 12.49 1.51 16.95
C ILE A 42 13.84 0.88 17.27
N ILE A 43 13.84 -0.07 18.19
CA ILE A 43 14.96 -0.97 18.46
C ILE A 43 14.55 -2.39 18.10
N VAL A 44 15.34 -3.04 17.26
CA VAL A 44 15.22 -4.47 16.99
C VAL A 44 16.45 -5.17 17.53
N THR A 45 16.26 -6.11 18.45
CA THR A 45 17.35 -6.91 19.02
C THR A 45 17.12 -8.38 18.76
N GLN A 46 18.07 -9.05 18.11
CA GLN A 46 18.13 -10.51 18.01
C GLN A 46 19.17 -11.03 18.99
N ARG A 47 18.86 -12.09 19.73
CA ARG A 47 19.81 -12.83 20.59
C ARG A 47 19.75 -14.32 20.27
N LYS A 48 20.91 -14.92 20.05
CA LYS A 48 21.09 -16.35 19.83
C LYS A 48 21.95 -16.93 20.96
N LYS A 49 21.59 -18.11 21.47
CA LYS A 49 22.45 -18.85 22.42
C LYS A 49 23.51 -19.63 21.63
N VAL A 50 24.78 -19.44 21.97
CA VAL A 50 25.93 -20.15 21.39
C VAL A 50 26.79 -20.67 22.55
N GLY A 51 26.69 -21.96 22.83
CA GLY A 51 27.24 -22.55 24.06
C GLY A 51 26.59 -21.92 25.31
N ASP A 52 27.43 -21.43 26.23
CA ASP A 52 26.98 -20.76 27.47
C ASP A 52 26.82 -19.23 27.34
N LYS A 53 27.03 -18.68 26.14
CA LYS A 53 26.96 -17.23 25.91
C LYS A 53 25.79 -16.87 24.99
N TYR A 54 25.22 -15.69 25.21
CA TYR A 54 24.29 -15.07 24.28
C TYR A 54 25.04 -14.09 23.37
N VAL A 55 24.93 -14.30 22.06
CA VAL A 55 25.43 -13.37 21.05
C VAL A 55 24.22 -12.70 20.41
N GLY A 56 24.27 -11.39 20.20
CA GLY A 56 23.13 -10.66 19.67
C GLY A 56 23.51 -9.48 18.79
N VAL A 57 22.59 -9.12 17.91
CA VAL A 57 22.67 -7.94 17.06
C VAL A 57 21.56 -6.99 17.48
N LYS A 58 21.86 -5.70 17.45
CA LYS A 58 20.94 -4.63 17.80
C LYS A 58 20.92 -3.58 16.69
N MET A 59 19.73 -3.26 16.22
CA MET A 59 19.48 -2.22 15.23
C MET A 59 18.62 -1.13 15.88
N ARG A 60 18.87 0.12 15.48
CA ARG A 60 17.99 1.27 15.77
C ARG A 60 17.55 1.87 14.45
N ILE A 61 16.29 2.29 14.38
CA ILE A 61 15.71 2.97 13.22
C ILE A 61 15.05 4.24 13.74
N PHE A 62 15.52 5.40 13.30
CA PHE A 62 15.03 6.69 13.77
C PHE A 62 13.80 7.16 13.00
N GLU A 63 13.04 8.09 13.59
CA GLU A 63 11.74 8.58 13.11
C GLU A 63 11.73 8.96 11.62
N ASP A 64 12.78 9.64 11.17
CA ASP A 64 12.98 10.11 9.80
C ASP A 64 13.30 8.97 8.80
N GLU A 65 13.79 7.83 9.28
CA GLU A 65 14.12 6.66 8.49
C GLU A 65 12.96 5.64 8.42
N LEU A 66 12.00 5.72 9.34
CA LEU A 66 10.97 4.69 9.55
C LEU A 66 10.19 4.37 8.28
N LEU A 67 9.82 5.39 7.51
CA LEU A 67 8.99 5.24 6.32
C LEU A 67 9.70 4.43 5.23
N GLU A 68 10.94 4.80 4.92
CA GLU A 68 11.73 4.10 3.90
C GLU A 68 12.18 2.72 4.39
N PHE A 69 12.53 2.59 5.67
CA PHE A 69 12.86 1.30 6.26
C PHE A 69 11.69 0.32 6.19
N GLN A 70 10.47 0.76 6.54
CA GLN A 70 9.25 -0.05 6.42
C GLN A 70 9.01 -0.47 4.96
N ARG A 71 9.14 0.46 4.00
CA ARG A 71 8.94 0.18 2.58
C ARG A 71 9.90 -0.91 2.08
N VAL A 72 11.19 -0.78 2.40
CA VAL A 72 12.22 -1.75 1.98
C VAL A 72 12.04 -3.09 2.69
N LEU A 73 11.84 -3.09 4.01
CA LEU A 73 11.66 -4.31 4.79
C LEU A 73 10.44 -5.10 4.31
N ASN A 74 9.30 -4.44 4.06
CA ASN A 74 8.11 -5.10 3.52
C ASN A 74 8.36 -5.69 2.13
N LYS A 75 9.07 -4.97 1.25
CA LYS A 75 9.47 -5.50 -0.06
C LYS A 75 10.33 -6.76 0.07
N LEU A 76 11.28 -6.78 1.01
CA LEU A 76 12.16 -7.92 1.25
C LEU A 76 11.43 -9.10 1.90
N ILE A 77 10.55 -8.85 2.87
CA ILE A 77 9.70 -9.89 3.48
C ILE A 77 8.81 -10.52 2.40
N HIS A 78 8.18 -9.69 1.56
CA HIS A 78 7.36 -10.18 0.46
C HIS A 78 8.17 -11.04 -0.51
N PHE A 79 9.39 -10.62 -0.86
CA PHE A 79 10.30 -11.42 -1.69
C PHE A 79 10.72 -12.73 -1.01
N ALA A 80 11.01 -12.71 0.29
CA ALA A 80 11.49 -13.88 1.02
C ALA A 80 10.39 -14.92 1.34
N LEU A 81 9.13 -14.49 1.45
CA LEU A 81 8.00 -15.38 1.71
C LEU A 81 7.41 -15.97 0.43
N ASN A 82 7.68 -15.35 -0.71
CA ASN A 82 7.19 -15.77 -2.01
C ASN A 82 8.40 -16.10 -2.90
N ASP A 83 8.92 -17.32 -2.78
CA ASP A 83 9.95 -17.86 -3.70
C ASP A 83 9.49 -17.64 -5.16
N GLU A 84 10.32 -16.90 -5.91
CA GLU A 84 10.27 -16.52 -7.33
C GLU A 84 8.92 -16.58 -8.09
N GLN A 85 8.48 -15.40 -8.57
CA GLN A 85 8.39 -15.18 -10.01
C GLN A 85 8.96 -13.80 -10.38
N MET A 86 10.28 -13.77 -10.62
CA MET A 86 10.89 -12.80 -11.53
C MET A 86 10.40 -13.12 -12.94
N ILE A 87 9.47 -12.34 -13.51
CA ILE A 87 9.22 -12.38 -14.95
C ILE A 87 10.37 -11.66 -15.64
N GLN A 88 11.42 -12.40 -15.96
CA GLN A 88 12.27 -12.09 -17.12
C GLN A 88 11.71 -12.87 -18.33
N PRO A 89 11.67 -12.25 -19.53
CA PRO A 89 11.06 -12.87 -20.71
C PRO A 89 11.99 -13.96 -21.24
N THR A 90 11.78 -15.19 -20.77
CA THR A 90 12.43 -16.37 -21.34
C THR A 90 11.38 -17.16 -22.09
N ILE A 91 11.46 -17.09 -23.41
CA ILE A 91 10.77 -18.02 -24.31
C ILE A 91 11.33 -19.41 -24.02
N SER A 92 10.57 -20.25 -23.31
CA SER A 92 10.80 -21.68 -23.25
C SER A 92 9.49 -22.39 -22.93
N SER A 93 9.00 -23.10 -23.93
CA SER A 93 7.76 -23.84 -23.99
C SER A 93 7.73 -24.96 -22.93
N GLY A 94 6.79 -24.84 -21.99
CA GLY A 94 6.47 -25.87 -21.01
C GLY A 94 5.12 -25.52 -20.37
N ASN A 95 4.06 -26.17 -20.84
CA ASN A 95 2.67 -25.87 -20.51
C ASN A 95 2.36 -26.04 -19.01
N LEU A 96 2.34 -24.94 -18.27
CA LEU A 96 1.46 -24.75 -17.13
C LEU A 96 0.56 -23.57 -17.47
N GLU A 97 -0.58 -23.89 -18.07
CA GLU A 97 -1.68 -22.95 -18.25
C GLU A 97 -2.00 -22.30 -16.89
N PRO A 98 -2.06 -20.95 -16.79
CA PRO A 98 -2.65 -20.33 -15.63
C PRO A 98 -4.08 -20.87 -15.54
N THR A 99 -4.41 -21.56 -14.44
CA THR A 99 -5.75 -22.10 -14.24
C THR A 99 -6.74 -20.96 -14.39
N ALA A 100 -7.42 -20.92 -15.55
CA ALA A 100 -8.35 -19.86 -15.88
C ALA A 100 -9.38 -19.81 -14.76
N LEU A 101 -9.49 -18.65 -14.11
CA LEU A 101 -10.52 -18.45 -13.09
C LEU A 101 -11.86 -18.83 -13.72
N SER A 102 -12.64 -19.71 -13.07
CA SER A 102 -13.95 -20.09 -13.58
C SER A 102 -14.72 -18.82 -13.94
N SER A 103 -15.37 -18.82 -15.11
CA SER A 103 -16.24 -17.73 -15.54
C SER A 103 -17.27 -17.37 -14.47
N ASP A 104 -17.63 -18.34 -13.63
CA ASP A 104 -18.59 -18.19 -12.53
C ASP A 104 -18.12 -17.21 -11.44
N LEU A 105 -16.81 -17.02 -11.28
CA LEU A 105 -16.23 -16.14 -10.28
C LEU A 105 -15.90 -14.74 -10.84
N LEU A 106 -16.05 -14.55 -12.16
CA LEU A 106 -15.87 -13.26 -12.82
C LEU A 106 -17.22 -12.53 -12.90
N PRO A 107 -17.37 -11.37 -12.26
CA PRO A 107 -18.58 -10.58 -12.38
C PRO A 107 -18.85 -10.24 -13.85
N PRO A 108 -20.10 -10.37 -14.34
CA PRO A 108 -20.43 -10.12 -15.75
C PRO A 108 -20.05 -8.72 -16.25
N PHE A 109 -19.95 -7.74 -15.36
CA PHE A 109 -19.58 -6.37 -15.71
C PHE A 109 -18.10 -6.21 -16.06
N PHE A 110 -17.21 -7.18 -15.79
CA PHE A 110 -15.78 -7.06 -16.09
C PHE A 110 -15.53 -6.85 -17.59
N ASN A 111 -16.23 -7.61 -18.43
CA ASN A 111 -16.15 -7.49 -19.89
C ASN A 111 -16.62 -6.10 -20.36
N LYS A 112 -17.65 -5.54 -19.71
CA LYS A 112 -18.13 -4.18 -19.98
C LYS A 112 -17.11 -3.15 -19.53
N LEU A 113 -16.54 -3.28 -18.33
CA LEU A 113 -15.56 -2.35 -17.77
C LEU A 113 -14.28 -2.26 -18.63
N GLN A 114 -13.84 -3.37 -19.24
CA GLN A 114 -12.69 -3.37 -20.15
C GLN A 114 -12.97 -2.73 -21.52
N SER A 115 -14.22 -2.74 -21.99
CA SER A 115 -14.56 -2.35 -23.37
C SER A 115 -15.43 -1.11 -23.47
N THR A 116 -15.96 -0.61 -22.35
CA THR A 116 -16.86 0.53 -22.33
C THR A 116 -16.16 1.79 -22.81
N LYS A 117 -16.91 2.59 -23.57
CA LYS A 117 -16.56 3.97 -23.95
C LYS A 117 -17.43 4.99 -23.23
N ASN A 118 -18.32 4.52 -22.35
CA ASN A 118 -19.16 5.33 -21.50
C ASN A 118 -18.42 5.59 -20.20
N TRP A 119 -18.03 6.85 -19.98
CA TRP A 119 -17.27 7.25 -18.80
C TRP A 119 -18.05 6.99 -17.50
N GLN A 120 -19.38 7.11 -17.52
CA GLN A 120 -20.24 6.87 -16.35
C GLN A 120 -20.22 5.40 -15.94
N GLU A 121 -20.34 4.49 -16.93
CA GLU A 121 -20.23 3.05 -16.67
C GLU A 121 -18.84 2.69 -16.18
N PHE A 122 -17.80 3.32 -16.73
CA PHE A 122 -16.43 3.07 -16.31
C PHE A 122 -16.20 3.46 -14.84
N GLU A 123 -16.68 4.63 -14.42
CA GLU A 123 -16.65 5.10 -13.05
C GLU A 123 -17.43 4.19 -12.09
N GLU A 124 -18.69 3.88 -12.45
CA GLU A 124 -19.57 3.04 -11.65
C GLU A 124 -18.98 1.64 -11.45
N TYR A 125 -18.56 0.99 -12.53
CA TYR A 125 -18.00 -0.36 -12.48
C TYR A 125 -16.61 -0.40 -11.82
N SER A 126 -15.81 0.66 -11.92
CA SER A 126 -14.55 0.76 -11.16
C SER A 126 -14.82 0.83 -9.66
N CYS A 127 -15.82 1.60 -9.23
CA CYS A 127 -16.26 1.63 -7.83
C CYS A 127 -16.77 0.26 -7.35
N HIS A 128 -17.56 -0.45 -8.17
CA HIS A 128 -18.01 -1.80 -7.85
C HIS A 128 -16.84 -2.79 -7.71
N LEU A 129 -15.84 -2.71 -8.59
CA LEU A 129 -14.64 -3.54 -8.50
C LEU A 129 -13.87 -3.29 -7.19
N LEU A 130 -13.68 -2.02 -6.80
CA LEU A 130 -13.03 -1.68 -5.54
C LEU A 130 -13.82 -2.22 -4.32
N LYS A 131 -15.16 -2.18 -4.35
CA LYS A 131 -16.00 -2.83 -3.32
C LYS A 131 -15.82 -4.34 -3.28
N LEU A 132 -15.74 -5.00 -4.44
CA LEU A 132 -15.53 -6.45 -4.54
C LEU A 132 -14.14 -6.88 -4.05
N LEU A 133 -13.16 -5.98 -4.07
CA LEU A 133 -11.89 -6.17 -3.38
C LEU A 133 -12.03 -6.15 -1.86
N GLY A 134 -13.22 -6.10 -1.27
CA GLY A 134 -13.43 -6.11 0.18
C GLY A 134 -13.01 -4.82 0.87
N ILE A 135 -12.87 -3.71 0.12
CA ILE A 135 -12.61 -2.39 0.69
C ILE A 135 -13.91 -1.89 1.31
N GLN A 136 -14.00 -1.96 2.64
CA GLN A 136 -15.22 -1.64 3.38
C GLN A 136 -15.49 -0.13 3.45
N THR A 137 -14.44 0.68 3.61
CA THR A 137 -14.53 2.13 3.71
C THR A 137 -14.30 2.75 2.34
N ILE A 138 -15.32 2.69 1.47
CA ILE A 138 -15.30 3.31 0.15
C ILE A 138 -16.52 4.21 -0.04
N TYR A 139 -16.24 5.43 -0.48
CA TYR A 139 -17.22 6.48 -0.70
C TYR A 139 -17.17 6.89 -2.15
N SER A 140 -18.32 6.75 -2.80
CA SER A 140 -18.54 7.20 -4.17
C SER A 140 -19.16 8.59 -4.14
N PHE A 141 -18.65 9.50 -4.96
CA PHE A 141 -19.21 10.83 -5.15
C PHE A 141 -20.06 10.92 -6.44
N LEU A 142 -20.38 9.77 -7.04
CA LEU A 142 -21.22 9.65 -8.24
C LEU A 142 -22.63 10.21 -7.96
N GLY A 143 -22.91 11.41 -8.47
CA GLY A 143 -24.22 12.07 -8.35
C GLY A 143 -24.16 13.55 -7.94
N GLU A 144 -23.07 13.99 -7.30
CA GLU A 144 -22.88 15.39 -6.92
C GLU A 144 -22.02 16.10 -7.97
N ARG A 145 -22.64 16.54 -9.07
CA ARG A 145 -21.94 17.29 -10.13
C ARG A 145 -21.35 18.59 -9.60
N GLN A 146 -20.07 18.57 -9.26
CA GLN A 146 -19.23 19.75 -9.11
C GLN A 146 -17.92 19.52 -9.87
N ALA A 147 -17.63 20.39 -10.84
CA ALA A 147 -16.38 20.33 -11.59
C ALA A 147 -15.19 20.35 -10.60
N GLY A 148 -14.25 19.41 -10.76
CA GLY A 148 -13.07 19.29 -9.90
C GLY A 148 -13.23 18.41 -8.64
N LYS A 149 -14.36 17.71 -8.48
CA LYS A 149 -14.55 16.67 -7.46
C LYS A 149 -14.08 15.32 -8.02
N ALA A 150 -13.41 14.53 -7.20
CA ALA A 150 -13.02 13.16 -7.52
C ALA A 150 -14.24 12.24 -7.61
N ASP A 151 -14.07 11.06 -8.19
CA ASP A 151 -15.16 10.07 -8.29
C ASP A 151 -15.37 9.32 -6.97
N GLY A 152 -14.32 9.22 -6.15
CA GLY A 152 -14.46 8.66 -4.82
C GLY A 152 -13.22 8.75 -3.95
N PHE A 153 -13.39 8.24 -2.74
CA PHE A 153 -12.38 8.11 -1.72
C PHE A 153 -12.51 6.75 -1.05
N PHE A 154 -11.39 6.10 -0.72
CA PHE A 154 -11.42 4.92 0.12
C PHE A 154 -10.26 4.86 1.11
N LYS A 155 -10.50 4.11 2.19
CA LYS A 155 -9.46 3.67 3.13
C LYS A 155 -9.40 2.16 3.18
N PHE A 156 -8.19 1.64 3.29
CA PHE A 156 -7.96 0.22 3.52
C PHE A 156 -6.67 0.05 4.31
N GLY A 157 -6.79 -0.46 5.54
CA GLY A 157 -5.65 -0.48 6.48
C GLY A 157 -5.06 0.92 6.67
N ASN A 158 -3.74 1.08 6.49
CA ASN A 158 -3.08 2.39 6.55
C ASN A 158 -3.00 3.11 5.19
N LEU A 159 -3.76 2.69 4.18
CA LEU A 159 -3.82 3.34 2.88
C LEU A 159 -5.08 4.22 2.78
N ALA A 160 -4.91 5.47 2.35
CA ALA A 160 -5.99 6.40 2.04
C ALA A 160 -5.83 6.91 0.60
N VAL A 161 -6.88 6.73 -0.22
CA VAL A 161 -6.82 7.00 -1.65
C VAL A 161 -7.99 7.88 -2.09
N ILE A 162 -7.68 8.99 -2.76
CA ILE A 162 -8.64 9.66 -3.63
C ILE A 162 -8.46 9.07 -5.02
N TYR A 163 -9.55 8.61 -5.64
CA TYR A 163 -9.51 8.06 -6.99
C TYR A 163 -10.43 8.82 -7.95
N ASP A 164 -10.02 8.84 -9.20
CA ASP A 164 -10.69 9.49 -10.31
C ASP A 164 -10.46 8.63 -11.56
N CYS A 165 -11.50 8.36 -12.33
CA CYS A 165 -11.50 7.44 -13.44
C CYS A 165 -11.46 8.22 -14.74
N THR A 166 -10.76 7.69 -15.74
CA THR A 166 -10.73 8.30 -17.05
C THR A 166 -10.60 7.27 -18.15
N LEU A 167 -11.34 7.50 -19.24
CA LEU A 167 -11.16 6.79 -20.50
C LEU A 167 -10.09 7.44 -21.39
N ASP A 168 -9.63 8.66 -21.05
CA ASP A 168 -8.54 9.32 -21.78
C ASP A 168 -7.19 9.03 -21.13
N GLY A 169 -6.53 7.97 -21.61
CA GLY A 169 -5.19 7.59 -21.16
C GLY A 169 -4.06 8.48 -21.69
N ARG A 170 -4.35 9.47 -22.53
CA ARG A 170 -3.30 10.31 -23.14
C ARG A 170 -2.93 11.45 -22.21
N ASN A 171 -1.64 11.59 -21.96
CA ASN A 171 -1.05 12.70 -21.22
C ASN A 171 -1.81 13.08 -19.93
N ILE A 172 -2.20 12.06 -19.14
CA ILE A 172 -2.96 12.22 -17.89
C ILE A 172 -2.38 13.31 -16.99
N GLU A 173 -1.06 13.41 -16.91
CA GLU A 173 -0.39 14.38 -16.06
C GLU A 173 -0.78 15.83 -16.38
N GLU A 174 -0.90 16.19 -17.66
CA GLU A 174 -1.33 17.52 -18.08
C GLU A 174 -2.85 17.65 -18.04
N ASN A 175 -3.58 16.67 -18.58
CA ASN A 175 -5.05 16.73 -18.66
C ASN A 175 -5.72 16.79 -17.28
N LYS A 176 -5.12 16.15 -16.27
CA LYS A 176 -5.65 16.08 -14.89
C LYS A 176 -4.87 16.97 -13.92
N LYS A 177 -3.99 17.86 -14.40
CA LYS A 177 -3.06 18.62 -13.56
C LYS A 177 -3.75 19.39 -12.42
N GLU A 178 -4.77 20.16 -12.75
CA GLU A 178 -5.53 20.96 -11.76
C GLU A 178 -6.28 20.05 -10.77
N GLN A 179 -6.89 18.96 -11.26
CA GLN A 179 -7.58 17.98 -10.43
C GLN A 179 -6.62 17.30 -9.44
N ILE A 180 -5.44 16.87 -9.91
CA ILE A 180 -4.40 16.28 -9.07
C ILE A 180 -3.96 17.24 -7.97
N ILE A 181 -3.77 18.52 -8.28
CA ILE A 181 -3.39 19.54 -7.28
C ILE A 181 -4.51 19.67 -6.23
N ASN A 182 -5.77 19.73 -6.66
CA ASN A 182 -6.91 19.80 -5.75
C ASN A 182 -7.00 18.56 -4.84
N TYR A 183 -6.79 17.36 -5.39
CA TYR A 183 -6.81 16.12 -4.60
C TYR A 183 -5.64 16.06 -3.62
N ALA A 184 -4.45 16.52 -4.01
CA ALA A 184 -3.29 16.58 -3.13
C ALA A 184 -3.53 17.53 -1.96
N ASN A 185 -4.13 18.70 -2.21
CA ASN A 185 -4.49 19.64 -1.16
C ASN A 185 -5.52 19.06 -0.18
N ARG A 186 -6.53 18.33 -0.67
CA ARG A 186 -7.51 17.63 0.18
C ARG A 186 -6.85 16.56 1.04
N LEU A 187 -6.01 15.71 0.45
CA LEU A 187 -5.29 14.67 1.21
C LEU A 187 -4.28 15.25 2.21
N ASN A 188 -3.74 16.44 1.97
CA ASN A 188 -2.85 17.11 2.93
C ASN A 188 -3.58 17.56 4.20
N GLN A 189 -4.90 17.80 4.15
CA GLN A 189 -5.69 18.17 5.33
C GLN A 189 -5.77 17.03 6.35
N GLY A 190 -5.60 15.78 5.91
CA GLY A 190 -5.61 14.60 6.79
C GLY A 190 -7.01 14.17 7.21
N SER A 191 -8.05 14.83 6.72
CA SER A 191 -9.45 14.43 6.84
C SER A 191 -10.23 14.78 5.58
N ILE A 192 -11.35 14.11 5.35
CA ILE A 192 -12.28 14.42 4.26
C ILE A 192 -13.71 14.34 4.77
N GLU A 193 -14.48 15.38 4.52
CA GLU A 193 -15.92 15.39 4.75
C GLU A 193 -16.60 14.63 3.61
N ILE A 194 -17.26 13.52 3.94
CA ILE A 194 -17.98 12.66 2.99
C ILE A 194 -19.41 13.16 2.83
N THR A 195 -20.08 13.39 3.96
CA THR A 195 -21.40 14.00 4.06
C THR A 195 -21.38 14.99 5.23
N GLY A 196 -22.37 15.88 5.33
CA GLY A 196 -22.47 16.88 6.41
C GLY A 196 -22.47 16.33 7.85
N SER A 197 -22.48 15.00 8.02
CA SER A 197 -22.39 14.31 9.31
C SER A 197 -21.20 13.35 9.43
N THR A 198 -20.50 13.06 8.33
CA THR A 198 -19.47 12.01 8.27
C THR A 198 -18.16 12.59 7.78
N THR A 199 -17.19 12.68 8.68
CA THR A 199 -15.80 13.04 8.36
C THR A 199 -14.90 11.84 8.58
N GLU A 200 -14.07 11.57 7.58
CA GLU A 200 -13.07 10.50 7.64
C GLU A 200 -11.68 11.07 7.88
N GLU A 201 -11.06 10.65 8.98
CA GLU A 201 -9.69 11.04 9.32
C GLU A 201 -8.67 10.00 8.84
N PHE A 202 -7.49 10.48 8.44
CA PHE A 202 -6.39 9.69 7.88
C PHE A 202 -4.99 10.32 8.05
N TYR A 203 -4.76 11.09 9.13
CA TYR A 203 -3.50 11.80 9.39
C TYR A 203 -2.23 10.93 9.32
N HIS A 204 -2.32 9.66 9.72
CA HIS A 204 -1.20 8.72 9.74
C HIS A 204 -1.19 7.71 8.58
N HIS A 205 -2.06 7.90 7.59
CA HIS A 205 -2.14 6.97 6.45
C HIS A 205 -1.14 7.33 5.35
N HIS A 206 -0.73 6.32 4.59
CA HIS A 206 -0.14 6.49 3.29
C HIS A 206 -1.19 7.05 2.34
N ARG A 207 -0.89 8.20 1.74
CA ARG A 207 -1.84 8.94 0.92
C ARG A 207 -1.48 8.78 -0.54
N GLN A 208 -2.44 8.37 -1.34
CA GLN A 208 -2.26 8.22 -2.79
C GLN A 208 -3.40 8.86 -3.56
N ILE A 209 -3.09 9.31 -4.77
CA ILE A 209 -4.06 9.74 -5.77
C ILE A 209 -3.99 8.75 -6.91
N TRP A 210 -5.11 8.10 -7.21
CA TRP A 210 -5.21 7.12 -8.28
C TRP A 210 -6.02 7.69 -9.43
N ILE A 211 -5.39 7.81 -10.60
CA ILE A 211 -6.11 8.02 -11.85
C ILE A 211 -6.32 6.65 -12.49
N ILE A 212 -7.53 6.11 -12.37
CA ILE A 212 -7.88 4.77 -12.86
C ILE A 212 -8.18 4.87 -14.35
N SER A 213 -7.49 4.10 -15.18
CA SER A 213 -7.62 4.15 -16.65
C SER A 213 -7.61 2.76 -17.28
N GLN A 214 -7.85 2.68 -18.59
CA GLN A 214 -7.59 1.48 -19.40
C GLN A 214 -6.12 1.39 -19.88
N GLY A 215 -5.27 2.30 -19.41
CA GLY A 215 -3.87 2.45 -19.82
C GLY A 215 -2.93 1.50 -19.08
N LYS A 216 -1.85 2.05 -18.52
CA LYS A 216 -0.81 1.27 -17.84
C LYS A 216 -0.58 1.80 -16.44
N THR A 217 -0.45 0.90 -15.48
CA THR A 217 -0.09 1.27 -14.12
C THR A 217 1.32 1.85 -14.07
N ARG A 218 1.44 3.05 -13.51
CA ARG A 218 2.71 3.73 -13.30
C ARG A 218 2.57 4.85 -12.28
N ARG A 219 3.68 5.15 -11.61
CA ARG A 219 3.80 6.40 -10.85
C ARG A 219 3.92 7.57 -11.82
N ILE A 220 3.04 8.56 -11.67
CA ILE A 220 3.12 9.83 -12.40
C ILE A 220 4.11 10.74 -11.68
N LYS A 221 3.89 11.02 -10.39
CA LYS A 221 4.74 11.93 -9.59
C LYS A 221 4.58 11.74 -8.09
N LEU A 222 5.36 12.50 -7.33
CA LEU A 222 5.24 12.68 -5.88
C LEU A 222 4.97 14.15 -5.58
N ILE A 223 3.91 14.45 -4.85
CA ILE A 223 3.61 15.81 -4.37
C ILE A 223 3.67 15.75 -2.84
N ASN A 224 4.65 16.43 -2.24
CA ASN A 224 4.97 16.30 -0.81
C ASN A 224 5.23 14.83 -0.44
N SER A 225 4.30 14.20 0.28
CA SER A 225 4.33 12.78 0.66
C SER A 225 3.19 11.97 0.01
N ILE A 226 2.52 12.51 -1.01
CA ILE A 226 1.37 11.91 -1.68
C ILE A 226 1.83 11.36 -3.04
N GLU A 227 1.67 10.05 -3.24
CA GLU A 227 1.99 9.43 -4.51
C GLU A 227 0.84 9.60 -5.50
N VAL A 228 1.15 10.10 -6.69
CA VAL A 228 0.18 10.21 -7.78
C VAL A 228 0.47 9.11 -8.79
N LYS A 229 -0.52 8.28 -9.08
CA LYS A 229 -0.37 7.10 -9.93
C LYS A 229 -1.47 7.02 -10.97
N GLU A 230 -1.10 6.61 -12.17
CA GLU A 230 -2.05 6.02 -13.11
C GLU A 230 -2.18 4.55 -12.73
N ILE A 231 -3.41 4.05 -12.57
CA ILE A 231 -3.68 2.65 -12.24
C ILE A 231 -4.51 2.06 -13.37
N ALA A 232 -3.97 1.04 -14.04
CA ALA A 232 -4.73 0.31 -15.04
C ALA A 232 -5.83 -0.51 -14.35
N ILE A 233 -7.05 -0.41 -14.85
CA ILE A 233 -8.20 -1.17 -14.33
C ILE A 233 -7.94 -2.69 -14.38
N GLN A 234 -7.14 -3.13 -15.35
CA GLN A 234 -6.73 -4.51 -15.49
C GLN A 234 -5.95 -5.01 -14.27
N ASP A 235 -5.12 -4.17 -13.65
CA ASP A 235 -4.32 -4.56 -12.49
C ASP A 235 -5.19 -4.69 -11.24
N ILE A 236 -6.21 -3.84 -11.09
CA ILE A 236 -7.22 -3.98 -10.04
C ILE A 236 -8.02 -5.29 -10.23
N MET A 237 -8.38 -5.63 -11.47
CA MET A 237 -9.03 -6.91 -11.79
C MET A 237 -8.11 -8.10 -11.48
N ASN A 238 -6.81 -7.99 -11.74
CA ASN A 238 -5.85 -9.05 -11.44
C ASN A 238 -5.76 -9.27 -9.92
N ILE A 239 -5.71 -8.20 -9.11
CA ILE A 239 -5.75 -8.32 -7.65
C ILE A 239 -7.05 -9.01 -7.19
N TYR A 240 -8.19 -8.70 -7.80
CA TYR A 240 -9.44 -9.39 -7.48
C TYR A 240 -9.33 -10.90 -7.73
N ARG A 241 -8.78 -11.29 -8.89
CA ARG A 241 -8.55 -12.71 -9.21
C ARG A 241 -7.58 -13.35 -8.22
N GLU A 242 -6.46 -12.70 -7.94
CA GLU A 242 -5.46 -13.14 -6.95
C GLU A 242 -6.12 -13.35 -5.57
N ARG A 243 -6.98 -12.42 -5.13
CA ARG A 243 -7.68 -12.51 -3.83
C ARG A 243 -8.60 -13.73 -3.74
N LEU A 244 -9.22 -14.14 -4.85
CA LEU A 244 -10.12 -15.30 -4.87
C LEU A 244 -9.39 -16.65 -4.91
N THR A 245 -8.20 -16.69 -5.51
CA THR A 245 -7.48 -17.96 -5.73
C THR A 245 -6.37 -18.22 -4.74
N THR A 246 -6.00 -17.21 -3.94
CA THR A 246 -4.91 -17.29 -2.96
C THR A 246 -5.43 -17.03 -1.54
N ALA A 247 -4.63 -17.39 -0.53
CA ALA A 247 -4.90 -17.06 0.86
C ALA A 247 -4.54 -15.59 1.20
N MET A 248 -4.93 -14.64 0.34
CA MET A 248 -4.65 -13.22 0.52
C MET A 248 -5.48 -12.66 1.69
N ASN A 249 -4.81 -12.32 2.78
CA ASN A 249 -5.41 -11.61 3.90
C ASN A 249 -5.40 -10.08 3.67
N ASP A 250 -6.06 -9.34 4.54
CA ASP A 250 -6.20 -7.88 4.40
C ASP A 250 -4.85 -7.13 4.46
N GLN A 251 -3.87 -7.61 5.23
CA GLN A 251 -2.53 -6.99 5.25
C GLN A 251 -1.81 -7.16 3.92
N SER A 252 -1.85 -8.36 3.34
CA SER A 252 -1.27 -8.64 2.02
C SER A 252 -1.97 -7.84 0.92
N LEU A 253 -3.30 -7.69 1.00
CA LEU A 253 -4.05 -6.86 0.07
C LEU A 253 -3.67 -5.37 0.20
N GLU A 254 -3.55 -4.85 1.43
CA GLU A 254 -3.14 -3.46 1.65
C GLU A 254 -1.78 -3.18 1.00
N ILE A 255 -0.82 -4.08 1.22
CA ILE A 255 0.51 -4.00 0.60
C ILE A 255 0.41 -4.07 -0.92
N ARG A 256 -0.43 -4.95 -1.47
CA ARG A 256 -0.61 -5.10 -2.92
C ARG A 256 -1.20 -3.84 -3.53
N LEU A 257 -2.26 -3.28 -2.94
CA LEU A 257 -2.90 -2.04 -3.37
C LEU A 257 -1.94 -0.87 -3.29
N ARG A 258 -1.23 -0.70 -2.17
CA ARG A 258 -0.26 0.38 -1.99
C ARG A 258 0.84 0.37 -3.04
N ASN A 259 1.23 -0.80 -3.54
CA ASN A 259 2.36 -0.99 -4.46
C ASN A 259 1.95 -1.20 -5.92
N LEU A 260 0.66 -1.07 -6.28
CA LEU A 260 0.30 -0.72 -7.65
C LEU A 260 1.03 0.58 -8.04
#